data_AF-A0A8C1LVE7-F1
#
_entry.id   AF-A0A8C1LVE7-F1
#
_cell.length_a   1.000
_cell.length_b   1.000
_cell.length_c   1.000
_cell.angle_alpha   90.00
_cell.angle_beta   90.00
_cell.angle_gamma   90.00
#
_symmetry.space_group_name_H-M   'P 1'
#
loop_
_entity.id
_entity.type
_entity.pdbx_description
1 polymer ?
#
loop_
_entity_poly.entity_id
_entity_poly.type
_entity_poly.pdbx_seq_one_letter_code
_entity_poly.pdbx_strand_id
1 'polypeptide(L)'
;MNKEDMIRTYSQDLSGGLENVPVLIENSVPKEAFSNFQYVLESVQGPGCDIDPSAVTLPGCSCRVQSCLPDSCHCLRFGQTYDSKGRLNQQQEDDGFSRPVFECNALCACSESCQNRVVQKWVEVRLGVFSTKDRGLGVEALERLPCGRFVSWLHCL
;
A
#
# COMPACT_ATOMS: atom_id res chain seq x y z
N MET A 1 -22.97 -22.68 -22.39
CA MET A 1 -24.07 -22.55 -21.42
C MET A 1 -23.64 -21.45 -20.46
N ASN A 2 -24.26 -20.27 -20.63
CA ASN A 2 -23.77 -18.98 -20.13
C ASN A 2 -23.93 -18.89 -18.62
N LYS A 3 -22.84 -18.58 -17.91
CA LYS A 3 -22.94 -18.05 -16.55
C LYS A 3 -23.22 -16.57 -16.73
N GLU A 4 -24.40 -16.13 -16.32
CA GLU A 4 -24.72 -14.72 -16.17
C GLU A 4 -23.59 -14.06 -15.38
N ASP A 5 -22.93 -13.08 -15.98
CA ASP A 5 -22.03 -12.18 -15.27
C ASP A 5 -22.90 -11.39 -14.29
N MET A 6 -23.12 -11.93 -13.08
CA MET A 6 -23.72 -11.17 -12.00
C MET A 6 -22.82 -9.96 -11.77
N ILE A 7 -23.33 -8.79 -12.17
CA ILE A 7 -22.68 -7.51 -11.90
C ILE A 7 -22.60 -7.38 -10.37
N ARG A 8 -21.40 -7.52 -9.83
CA ARG A 8 -21.15 -7.25 -8.42
C ARG A 8 -21.45 -5.79 -8.15
N THR A 9 -22.20 -5.54 -7.10
CA THR A 9 -22.55 -4.19 -6.66
C THR A 9 -21.91 -3.95 -5.30
N TYR A 10 -21.37 -2.75 -5.11
CA TYR A 10 -20.65 -2.36 -3.89
C TYR A 10 -21.20 -1.03 -3.39
N SER A 11 -21.28 -0.85 -2.08
CA SER A 11 -21.90 0.37 -1.52
C SER A 11 -21.33 0.86 -0.19
N GLN A 12 -20.80 -0.04 0.64
CA GLN A 12 -20.29 0.30 1.97
C GLN A 12 -18.78 0.38 1.95
N ASP A 13 -18.20 1.36 2.66
CA ASP A 13 -16.76 1.52 2.80
C ASP A 13 -16.28 0.85 4.10
N LEU A 14 -15.47 -0.21 3.96
CA LEU A 14 -14.87 -0.95 5.07
C LEU A 14 -13.88 -0.08 5.86
N SER A 15 -13.21 0.86 5.20
CA SER A 15 -12.25 1.75 5.86
C SER A 15 -12.94 2.85 6.69
N GLY A 16 -14.24 3.09 6.48
CA GLY A 16 -14.97 4.16 7.17
C GLY A 16 -14.43 5.57 6.88
N GLY A 17 -13.88 5.80 5.68
CA GLY A 17 -13.27 7.07 5.29
C GLY A 17 -11.86 7.31 5.84
N LEU A 18 -11.21 6.28 6.39
CA LEU A 18 -9.83 6.37 6.86
C LEU A 18 -8.82 6.41 5.71
N GLU A 19 -9.08 5.66 4.63
CA GLU A 19 -8.23 5.64 3.43
C GLU A 19 -8.55 6.82 2.49
N ASN A 20 -7.60 7.18 1.63
CA ASN A 20 -7.80 8.21 0.61
C ASN A 20 -8.87 7.84 -0.43
N VAL A 21 -9.07 6.54 -0.66
CA VAL A 21 -10.11 5.98 -1.51
C VAL A 21 -10.85 4.88 -0.75
N PRO A 22 -12.18 4.75 -0.92
CA PRO A 22 -12.96 3.79 -0.14
C PRO A 22 -12.60 2.35 -0.52
N VAL A 23 -12.59 1.47 0.49
CA VAL A 23 -12.47 0.02 0.33
C VAL A 23 -13.89 -0.55 0.33
N LEU A 24 -14.42 -0.79 -0.86
CA LEU A 24 -15.86 -1.06 -1.01
C LEU A 24 -16.22 -2.51 -0.71
N ILE A 25 -17.35 -2.74 -0.06
CA ILE A 25 -17.86 -4.07 0.26
C ILE A 25 -18.97 -4.44 -0.73
N GLU A 26 -18.86 -5.64 -1.31
CA GLU A 26 -19.91 -6.25 -2.13
C GLU A 26 -21.20 -6.40 -1.31
N ASN A 27 -22.33 -6.01 -1.89
CA ASN A 27 -23.62 -5.97 -1.19
C ASN A 27 -24.11 -7.33 -0.67
N SER A 28 -23.61 -8.43 -1.25
CA SER A 28 -23.95 -9.79 -0.83
C SER A 28 -23.18 -10.23 0.43
N VAL A 29 -22.12 -9.50 0.82
CA VAL A 29 -21.34 -9.80 2.03
C VAL A 29 -22.15 -9.41 3.27
N PRO A 30 -22.38 -10.33 4.22
CA PRO A 30 -23.09 -10.02 5.47
C PRO A 30 -22.34 -8.98 6.28
N LYS A 31 -23.07 -8.05 6.92
CA LYS A 31 -22.46 -7.00 7.74
C LYS A 31 -21.73 -7.56 8.97
N GLU A 32 -22.22 -8.68 9.47
CA GLU A 32 -21.66 -9.40 10.61
C GLU A 32 -20.27 -9.97 10.29
N ALA A 33 -19.88 -10.07 9.02
CA ALA A 33 -18.57 -10.55 8.60
C ALA A 33 -17.41 -9.70 9.15
N PHE A 34 -17.68 -8.46 9.57
CA PHE A 34 -16.69 -7.52 10.12
C PHE A 34 -16.97 -7.14 11.58
N SER A 35 -17.86 -7.83 12.30
CA SER A 35 -18.27 -7.42 13.65
C SER A 35 -17.14 -7.40 14.69
N ASN A 36 -16.09 -8.20 14.47
CA ASN A 36 -14.90 -8.28 15.34
C ASN A 36 -13.64 -7.73 14.65
N PHE A 37 -13.82 -6.96 13.56
CA PHE A 37 -12.73 -6.41 12.78
C PHE A 37 -12.66 -4.89 13.01
N GLN A 38 -11.47 -4.40 13.31
CA GLN A 38 -11.18 -2.98 13.36
C GLN A 38 -10.22 -2.64 12.23
N TYR A 39 -10.64 -1.74 11.34
CA TYR A 39 -9.77 -1.22 10.29
C TYR A 39 -8.73 -0.27 10.91
N VAL A 40 -7.46 -0.46 10.55
CA VAL A 40 -6.34 0.38 11.00
C VAL A 40 -5.48 0.76 9.79
N LEU A 41 -5.04 2.02 9.74
CA LEU A 41 -4.17 2.55 8.67
C LEU A 41 -2.68 2.28 8.90
N GLU A 42 -2.31 1.97 10.14
CA GLU A 42 -0.94 1.74 10.53
C GLU A 42 -0.89 0.46 11.36
N SER A 43 0.24 -0.23 11.29
CA SER A 43 0.48 -1.41 12.12
C SER A 43 0.38 -1.01 13.59
N VAL A 44 -0.33 -1.82 14.38
CA VAL A 44 -0.44 -1.61 15.82
C VAL A 44 0.55 -2.49 16.56
N GLN A 45 1.01 -2.05 17.73
CA GLN A 45 1.91 -2.82 18.56
C GLN A 45 1.15 -4.02 19.17
N GLY A 46 1.54 -5.22 18.77
CA GLY A 46 1.00 -6.45 19.33
C GLY A 46 1.57 -6.78 20.73
N PRO A 47 0.91 -7.66 21.51
CA PRO A 47 1.40 -8.08 22.82
C PRO A 47 2.82 -8.66 22.77
N GLY A 48 3.73 -8.15 23.62
CA GLY A 48 5.11 -8.64 23.72
C GLY A 48 6.07 -8.09 22.67
N CYS A 49 5.64 -7.16 21.82
CA CYS A 49 6.55 -6.38 20.98
C CYS A 49 7.02 -5.14 21.76
N ASP A 50 8.32 -4.84 21.76
CA ASP A 50 8.87 -3.60 22.35
C ASP A 50 9.18 -2.52 21.29
N ILE A 51 8.89 -2.82 20.02
CA ILE A 51 9.12 -1.92 18.90
C ILE A 51 7.83 -1.17 18.60
N ASP A 52 7.88 0.15 18.70
CA ASP A 52 6.85 1.02 18.14
C ASP A 52 6.98 1.02 16.61
N PRO A 53 6.00 0.46 15.87
CA PRO A 53 6.06 0.39 14.41
C PRO A 53 5.99 1.77 13.74
N SER A 54 5.55 2.81 14.46
CA SER A 54 5.49 4.19 13.96
C SER A 54 6.82 4.95 14.16
N ALA A 55 7.77 4.38 14.91
CA ALA A 55 9.02 5.05 15.22
C ALA A 55 9.91 5.22 13.98
N VAL A 56 10.31 6.46 13.69
CA VAL A 56 11.29 6.75 12.64
C VAL A 56 12.69 6.36 13.12
N THR A 57 13.22 5.26 12.60
CA THR A 57 14.53 4.71 12.98
C THR A 57 15.68 5.09 12.05
N LEU A 58 15.37 5.67 10.87
CA LEU A 58 16.36 5.98 9.83
C LEU A 58 16.62 7.50 9.74
N PRO A 59 17.89 7.95 9.67
CA PRO A 59 18.28 9.36 9.84
C PRO A 59 17.87 10.32 8.70
N GLY A 60 17.16 9.85 7.68
CA GLY A 60 16.75 10.65 6.52
C GLY A 60 17.92 11.07 5.62
N CYS A 61 17.63 11.81 4.53
CA CYS A 61 18.62 12.38 3.63
C CYS A 61 18.66 13.91 3.73
N SER A 62 19.80 14.52 3.39
CA SER A 62 19.99 15.97 3.37
C SER A 62 19.71 16.64 2.02
N CYS A 63 19.14 15.90 1.06
CA CYS A 63 18.90 16.37 -0.31
C CYS A 63 17.88 17.52 -0.33
N ARG A 64 18.22 18.70 -0.83
CA ARG A 64 17.32 19.87 -0.93
C ARG A 64 16.76 20.04 -2.34
N VAL A 65 16.09 18.99 -2.83
CA VAL A 65 15.58 18.90 -4.21
C VAL A 65 14.12 18.43 -4.22
N GLN A 66 13.43 18.64 -5.34
CA GLN A 66 12.06 18.18 -5.52
C GLN A 66 11.94 16.65 -5.55
N SER A 67 12.93 15.94 -6.08
CA SER A 67 12.99 14.48 -6.07
C SER A 67 14.43 14.00 -6.03
N CYS A 68 14.69 13.03 -5.15
CA CYS A 68 16.00 12.43 -4.96
C CYS A 68 16.42 11.58 -6.16
N LEU A 69 17.73 11.53 -6.42
CA LEU A 69 18.34 10.69 -7.46
C LEU A 69 19.30 9.67 -6.83
N PRO A 70 19.49 8.48 -7.44
CA PRO A 70 20.33 7.41 -6.88
C PRO A 70 21.77 7.84 -6.59
N ASP A 71 22.36 8.64 -7.47
CA ASP A 71 23.77 9.07 -7.37
C ASP A 71 24.03 10.07 -6.24
N SER A 72 22.98 10.63 -5.63
CA SER A 72 23.10 11.75 -4.68
C SER A 72 22.31 11.58 -3.39
N CYS A 73 21.51 10.52 -3.26
CA CYS A 73 20.62 10.32 -2.12
C CYS A 73 20.92 9.01 -1.39
N HIS A 74 21.18 9.11 -0.08
CA HIS A 74 21.41 7.94 0.77
C HIS A 74 20.22 6.97 0.82
N CYS A 75 18.98 7.47 0.74
CA CYS A 75 17.78 6.63 0.70
C CYS A 75 17.72 5.75 -0.58
N LEU A 76 18.38 6.17 -1.66
CA LEU A 76 18.42 5.46 -2.94
C LEU A 76 19.75 4.73 -3.18
N ARG A 77 20.49 4.40 -2.11
CA ARG A 77 21.78 3.68 -2.19
C ARG A 77 21.71 2.32 -2.89
N PHE A 78 20.51 1.74 -3.02
CA PHE A 78 20.27 0.48 -3.72
C PHE A 78 19.68 0.69 -5.13
N GLY A 79 19.76 1.90 -5.68
CA GLY A 79 19.24 2.25 -6.99
C GLY A 79 17.87 2.92 -6.93
N GLN A 80 17.36 3.29 -8.11
CA GLN A 80 16.05 3.92 -8.26
C GLN A 80 14.94 2.91 -7.95
N THR A 81 14.17 3.17 -6.89
CA THR A 81 13.06 2.31 -6.46
C THR A 81 11.82 2.48 -7.32
N TYR A 82 11.39 3.72 -7.56
CA TYR A 82 10.15 4.02 -8.28
C TYR A 82 10.41 4.82 -9.54
N ASP A 83 9.62 4.59 -10.58
CA ASP A 83 9.59 5.48 -11.73
C ASP A 83 8.80 6.78 -11.46
N SER A 84 8.73 7.66 -12.44
CA SER A 84 8.02 8.95 -12.33
C SER A 84 6.51 8.82 -12.14
N LYS A 85 5.94 7.62 -12.30
CA LYS A 85 4.53 7.30 -12.07
C LYS A 85 4.31 6.57 -10.74
N GLY A 86 5.33 6.47 -9.89
CA GLY A 86 5.27 5.77 -8.61
C GLY A 86 5.15 4.26 -8.76
N ARG A 87 5.65 3.68 -9.85
CA ARG A 87 5.67 2.23 -10.05
C ARG A 87 7.02 1.66 -9.66
N LEU A 88 7.02 0.53 -8.97
CA LEU A 88 8.21 -0.21 -8.60
C LEU A 88 9.03 -0.55 -9.86
N ASN A 89 10.31 -0.24 -9.83
CA ASN A 89 11.22 -0.57 -10.91
C ASN A 89 11.54 -2.07 -10.88
N GLN A 90 11.22 -2.79 -11.94
CA GLN A 90 11.40 -4.25 -12.03
C GLN A 90 12.87 -4.69 -12.11
N GLN A 91 13.79 -3.74 -12.29
CA GLN A 91 15.24 -3.99 -12.23
C GLN A 91 15.76 -4.25 -10.81
N GLN A 92 14.88 -4.33 -9.81
CA GLN A 92 15.23 -4.62 -8.42
C GLN A 92 15.39 -6.12 -8.12
N GLU A 93 15.19 -6.98 -9.11
CA GLU A 93 15.47 -8.42 -9.05
C GLU A 93 16.81 -8.68 -9.75
N ASP A 94 17.86 -8.87 -8.95
CA ASP A 94 19.15 -9.37 -9.44
C ASP A 94 19.43 -10.70 -8.73
N ASP A 95 19.85 -11.72 -9.46
CA ASP A 95 20.10 -13.08 -8.96
C ASP A 95 18.96 -13.75 -8.16
N GLY A 96 17.70 -13.34 -8.41
CA GLY A 96 16.52 -13.90 -7.74
C GLY A 96 16.26 -13.36 -6.33
N PHE A 97 16.97 -12.31 -5.90
CA PHE A 97 16.75 -11.64 -4.63
C PHE A 97 16.22 -10.22 -4.83
N SER A 98 15.27 -9.80 -3.99
CA SER A 98 14.77 -8.44 -3.97
C SER A 98 15.72 -7.52 -3.20
N ARG A 99 16.05 -6.36 -3.78
CA ARG A 99 16.81 -5.31 -3.08
C ARG A 99 15.95 -4.63 -2.01
N PRO A 100 16.53 -4.24 -0.85
CA PRO A 100 15.78 -3.53 0.16
C PRO A 100 15.34 -2.15 -0.34
N VAL A 101 14.13 -1.75 0.03
CA VAL A 101 13.53 -0.47 -0.33
C VAL A 101 13.54 0.46 0.87
N PHE A 102 14.09 1.66 0.67
CA PHE A 102 14.10 2.72 1.69
C PHE A 102 13.49 3.98 1.10
N GLU A 103 12.28 4.33 1.55
CA GLU A 103 11.66 5.59 1.16
C GLU A 103 12.34 6.79 1.86
N CYS A 104 12.22 7.97 1.26
CA CYS A 104 12.47 9.21 1.99
C CYS A 104 11.42 9.33 3.11
N ASN A 105 11.83 9.80 4.29
CA ASN A 105 10.97 9.83 5.46
C ASN A 105 10.83 11.27 6.02
N ALA A 106 10.14 11.41 7.15
CA ALA A 106 9.92 12.69 7.82
C ALA A 106 11.21 13.45 8.22
N LEU A 107 12.36 12.77 8.29
CA LEU A 107 13.66 13.38 8.60
C LEU A 107 14.43 13.79 7.32
N CYS A 108 13.92 13.48 6.12
CA CYS A 108 14.53 13.91 4.87
C CYS A 108 14.26 15.39 4.60
N ALA A 109 15.28 16.12 4.11
CA ALA A 109 15.16 17.51 3.68
C ALA A 109 14.56 17.68 2.26
N CYS A 110 14.30 16.58 1.55
CA CYS A 110 13.72 16.61 0.21
C CYS A 110 12.21 16.86 0.29
N SER A 111 11.64 17.34 -0.81
CA SER A 111 10.20 17.64 -0.88
C SER A 111 9.32 16.45 -0.47
N GLU A 112 8.15 16.74 0.11
CA GLU A 112 7.06 15.75 0.29
C GLU A 112 6.57 15.16 -1.04
N SER A 113 6.79 15.89 -2.14
CA SER A 113 6.53 15.40 -3.49
C SER A 113 7.62 14.49 -4.06
N CYS A 114 8.65 14.13 -3.28
CA CYS A 114 9.76 13.29 -3.75
C CYS A 114 9.24 11.97 -4.34
N GLN A 115 9.76 11.56 -5.50
CA GLN A 115 9.43 10.29 -6.15
C GLN A 115 9.75 9.07 -5.27
N ASN A 116 10.69 9.18 -4.34
CA ASN A 116 11.00 8.12 -3.37
C ASN A 116 10.07 8.15 -2.13
N ARG A 117 8.80 8.54 -2.33
CA ARG A 117 7.71 8.54 -1.34
C ARG A 117 6.45 8.06 -2.07
N VAL A 118 6.18 6.76 -2.06
CA VAL A 118 5.04 6.11 -2.74
C VAL A 118 4.18 5.38 -1.73
N VAL A 119 4.76 4.45 -0.99
CA VAL A 119 4.03 3.54 -0.09
C VAL A 119 3.49 4.31 1.13
N GLN A 120 4.22 5.34 1.58
CA GLN A 120 3.75 6.26 2.62
C GLN A 120 2.59 7.20 2.19
N LYS A 121 2.18 7.21 0.91
CA LYS A 121 1.09 8.05 0.41
C LYS A 121 -0.29 7.38 0.46
N TRP A 122 -0.41 6.29 1.21
CA TRP A 122 -1.64 5.54 1.45
C TRP A 122 -2.21 4.83 0.21
N VAL A 123 -3.34 4.15 0.39
CA VAL A 123 -4.03 3.44 -0.69
C VAL A 123 -4.64 4.44 -1.67
N GLU A 124 -4.29 4.32 -2.95
CA GLU A 124 -4.89 5.10 -4.05
C GLU A 124 -5.68 4.22 -5.03
N VAL A 125 -5.68 2.90 -4.82
CA VAL A 125 -6.35 1.93 -5.69
C VAL A 125 -7.76 1.65 -5.19
N ARG A 126 -8.75 1.68 -6.08
CA ARG A 126 -10.12 1.26 -5.75
C ARG A 126 -10.18 -0.26 -5.55
N LEU A 127 -10.41 -0.68 -4.31
CA LEU A 127 -10.49 -2.09 -3.92
C LEU A 127 -11.92 -2.49 -3.56
N GLY A 128 -12.26 -3.74 -3.84
CA GLY A 128 -13.55 -4.35 -3.52
C GLY A 128 -13.37 -5.62 -2.69
N VAL A 129 -14.10 -5.74 -1.58
CA VAL A 129 -14.19 -6.97 -0.78
C VAL A 129 -15.42 -7.76 -1.24
N PHE A 130 -15.23 -9.04 -1.56
CA PHE A 130 -16.27 -9.88 -2.15
C PHE A 130 -16.29 -11.29 -1.56
N SER A 131 -17.43 -11.98 -1.68
CA SER A 131 -17.53 -13.39 -1.27
C SER A 131 -17.00 -14.30 -2.37
N THR A 132 -15.97 -15.08 -2.06
CA THR A 132 -15.50 -16.17 -2.94
C THR A 132 -16.44 -17.37 -2.85
N LYS A 133 -16.28 -18.35 -3.76
CA LYS A 133 -17.10 -19.57 -3.76
C LYS A 133 -16.78 -20.52 -2.61
N ASP A 134 -15.51 -20.58 -2.22
CA ASP A 134 -14.97 -21.64 -1.36
C ASP A 134 -13.81 -21.20 -0.45
N ARG A 135 -13.42 -19.92 -0.44
CA ARG A 135 -12.25 -19.40 0.32
C ARG A 135 -12.59 -18.25 1.28
N GLY A 136 -13.87 -18.04 1.57
CA GLY A 136 -14.34 -16.91 2.38
C GLY A 136 -14.29 -15.60 1.60
N LEU A 137 -13.85 -14.51 2.26
CA LEU A 137 -13.77 -13.19 1.64
C LEU A 137 -12.49 -13.04 0.81
N GLY A 138 -12.60 -12.37 -0.32
CA GLY A 138 -11.50 -11.98 -1.19
C GLY A 138 -11.45 -10.47 -1.39
N VAL A 139 -10.32 -9.99 -1.89
CA VAL A 139 -10.13 -8.60 -2.32
C VAL A 139 -9.83 -8.58 -3.81
N GLU A 140 -10.44 -7.67 -4.55
CA GLU A 140 -10.18 -7.43 -5.96
C GLU A 140 -9.96 -5.95 -6.27
N ALA A 141 -9.25 -5.67 -7.36
CA ALA A 141 -9.15 -4.32 -7.89
C ALA A 141 -10.40 -4.00 -8.72
N LEU A 142 -11.03 -2.86 -8.44
CA LEU A 142 -12.17 -2.32 -9.19
C LEU A 142 -11.73 -1.41 -10.35
N GLU A 143 -10.45 -1.48 -10.69
CA GLU A 143 -9.82 -0.76 -11.79
C GLU A 143 -8.61 -1.50 -12.33
N ARG A 144 -8.14 -1.07 -13.51
CA ARG A 144 -6.96 -1.66 -14.14
C ARG A 144 -5.70 -1.25 -13.39
N LEU A 145 -4.92 -2.24 -12.95
CA LEU A 145 -3.64 -2.02 -12.30
C LEU A 145 -2.46 -2.14 -13.28
N PRO A 146 -1.69 -1.06 -13.50
CA PRO A 146 -0.40 -1.16 -14.18
C PRO A 146 0.57 -2.00 -13.35
N CYS A 147 1.45 -2.74 -14.03
CA CYS A 147 2.52 -3.47 -13.35
C CYS A 147 3.42 -2.53 -12.52
N GLY A 148 3.82 -2.99 -11.34
CA GLY A 148 4.63 -2.24 -10.38
C GLY A 148 3.86 -1.19 -9.56
N ARG A 149 2.56 -1.00 -9.78
CA ARG A 149 1.74 -0.07 -8.99
C ARG A 149 1.61 -0.58 -7.56
N PHE A 150 1.86 0.29 -6.57
CA PHE A 150 1.53 0.01 -5.18
C PHE A 150 0.01 -0.17 -5.02
N VAL A 151 -0.40 -1.23 -4.33
CA VAL A 151 -1.82 -1.60 -4.18
C VAL A 151 -2.34 -1.24 -2.79
N SER A 152 -1.79 -1.87 -1.76
CA SER A 152 -2.15 -1.63 -0.37
C SER A 152 -1.07 -2.18 0.55
N TRP A 153 -1.04 -1.66 1.77
CA TRP A 153 -0.37 -2.31 2.88
C TRP A 153 -1.15 -3.54 3.36
N LEU A 154 -0.43 -4.44 4.03
CA LEU A 154 -1.02 -5.41 4.95
C LEU A 154 -0.70 -4.93 6.36
N HIS A 155 -1.69 -4.44 7.08
CA HIS A 155 -1.56 -4.06 8.48
C HIS A 155 -1.91 -5.25 9.37
N CYS A 156 -1.03 -5.58 10.31
CA CYS A 156 -1.32 -6.58 11.34
C CYS A 156 -1.95 -5.91 12.56
N LEU A 157 -2.90 -6.62 13.17
CA LEU A 157 -3.40 -6.39 14.53
C LEU A 157 -2.57 -7.21 15.54
#